data_AF-A0A1Z2L7A0-F1
#
_entry.id   AF-A0A1Z2L7A0-F1
#
_cell.length_a   1.000
_cell.length_b   1.000
_cell.length_c   1.000
_cell.angle_alpha   90.00
_cell.angle_beta   90.00
_cell.angle_gamma   90.00
#
_symmetry.space_group_name_H-M   'P 1'
#
loop_
_entity.id
_entity.type
_entity.pdbx_description
1 polymer ?
#
loop_
_entity_poly.entity_id
_entity_poly.type
_entity_poly.pdbx_seq_one_letter_code
_entity_poly.pdbx_strand_id
1 'polypeptide(L)'
;MWLAFSHMMNPEFVEVRGAVIRRRSYHPDRFEEWHRKLGGDVRRIESVLNRFVPGYEIECGDSAEDEAALGDVARAVAYSWEAALARAFPERRFEVRVVETDDGPTVVFHQVPA
;
A
#
# COMPACT_ATOMS: atom_id res chain seq x y z
N MET A 1 16.98 -2.39 -10.78
CA MET A 1 16.74 -1.99 -9.37
C MET A 1 16.06 -0.61 -9.26
N TRP A 2 16.57 0.44 -9.90
CA TRP A 2 15.98 1.80 -9.84
C TRP A 2 14.52 1.94 -10.28
N LEU A 3 14.07 1.19 -11.30
CA LEU A 3 12.65 1.20 -11.71
C LEU A 3 11.72 0.65 -10.62
N ALA A 4 12.13 -0.42 -9.93
CA ALA A 4 11.34 -0.97 -8.83
C ALA A 4 11.24 0.03 -7.67
N PHE A 5 12.37 0.68 -7.33
CA PHE A 5 12.39 1.77 -6.34
C PHE A 5 11.49 2.93 -6.75
N SER A 6 11.52 3.36 -8.03
CA SER A 6 10.65 4.42 -8.54
C SER A 6 9.17 4.10 -8.37
N HIS A 7 8.74 2.88 -8.75
CA HIS A 7 7.36 2.44 -8.56
C HIS A 7 6.98 2.18 -7.09
N MET A 8 7.96 1.84 -6.25
CA MET A 8 7.77 1.72 -4.80
C MET A 8 7.53 3.09 -4.18
N MET A 9 8.30 4.12 -4.53
CA MET A 9 8.12 5.45 -3.96
C MET A 9 6.93 6.19 -4.60
N ASN A 10 6.77 6.11 -5.92
CA ASN A 10 5.75 6.83 -6.67
C ASN A 10 4.82 5.86 -7.40
N PRO A 11 3.87 5.23 -6.69
CA PRO A 11 3.01 4.21 -7.27
C PRO A 11 2.02 4.78 -8.30
N GLU A 12 1.68 3.93 -9.26
CA GLU A 12 0.50 4.11 -10.11
C GLU A 12 -0.71 3.42 -9.48
N PHE A 13 -1.90 3.90 -9.81
CA PHE A 13 -3.15 3.40 -9.26
C PHE A 13 -4.11 2.98 -10.37
N VAL A 14 -4.98 2.03 -10.07
CA VAL A 14 -6.10 1.60 -10.91
C VAL A 14 -7.38 1.77 -10.10
N GLU A 15 -8.39 2.37 -10.72
CA GLU A 15 -9.72 2.45 -10.15
C GLU A 15 -10.61 1.32 -10.68
N VAL A 16 -11.19 0.53 -9.77
CA VAL A 16 -12.10 -0.57 -10.10
C VAL A 16 -13.26 -0.57 -9.12
N ARG A 17 -14.49 -0.37 -9.62
CA ARG A 17 -15.73 -0.35 -8.81
C ARG A 17 -15.64 0.60 -7.61
N GLY A 18 -15.04 1.78 -7.80
CA GLY A 18 -14.87 2.79 -6.77
C GLY A 18 -13.73 2.54 -5.79
N ALA A 19 -13.02 1.40 -5.88
CA ALA A 19 -11.79 1.15 -5.13
C ALA A 19 -10.55 1.61 -5.91
N VAL A 20 -9.61 2.22 -5.21
CA VAL A 20 -8.30 2.63 -5.73
C VAL A 20 -7.25 1.63 -5.26
N ILE A 21 -6.73 0.86 -6.21
CA ILE A 21 -5.74 -0.20 -5.96
C ILE A 21 -4.40 0.18 -6.56
N ARG A 22 -3.31 -0.05 -5.84
CA ARG A 22 -1.96 0.09 -6.40
C ARG A 22 -1.80 -0.82 -7.61
N ARG A 23 -1.35 -0.28 -8.75
CA ARG A 23 -1.25 -0.99 -10.04
C ARG A 23 -0.53 -2.33 -9.94
N ARG A 24 0.57 -2.38 -9.19
CA ARG A 24 1.41 -3.57 -8.98
C ARG A 24 0.77 -4.62 -8.06
N SER A 25 -0.19 -4.23 -7.23
CA SER A 25 -0.96 -5.15 -6.36
C SER A 25 -2.25 -5.65 -7.03
N TYR A 26 -2.68 -5.03 -8.14
CA TYR A 26 -3.94 -5.36 -8.79
C TYR A 26 -3.83 -6.60 -9.67
N HIS A 27 -4.51 -7.66 -9.26
CA HIS A 27 -4.78 -8.84 -10.06
C HIS A 27 -6.32 -9.01 -10.15
N PRO A 28 -6.93 -9.06 -11.35
CA PRO A 28 -8.38 -9.13 -11.49
C PRO A 28 -9.03 -10.25 -10.68
N ASP A 29 -8.46 -11.46 -10.73
CA ASP A 29 -9.01 -12.63 -10.02
C ASP A 29 -8.97 -12.44 -8.49
N ARG A 30 -7.85 -11.92 -7.97
CA ARG A 30 -7.70 -11.59 -6.54
C ARG A 30 -8.68 -10.48 -6.13
N PHE A 31 -8.87 -9.47 -6.97
CA PHE A 31 -9.84 -8.41 -6.70
C PHE A 31 -11.26 -8.96 -6.64
N GLU A 32 -11.68 -9.77 -7.61
CA GLU A 32 -13.03 -10.36 -7.62
C GLU A 32 -13.26 -11.28 -6.41
N GLU A 33 -12.25 -12.04 -6.00
CA GLU A 33 -12.30 -12.86 -4.80
C GLU A 33 -12.56 -12.01 -3.55
N TRP A 34 -11.74 -10.97 -3.32
CA TRP A 34 -11.88 -10.11 -2.15
C TRP A 34 -13.14 -9.26 -2.19
N HIS A 35 -13.54 -8.79 -3.37
CA HIS A 35 -14.79 -8.07 -3.56
C HIS A 35 -15.99 -8.93 -3.14
N ARG A 36 -16.01 -10.20 -3.52
CA ARG A 36 -17.05 -11.15 -3.11
C ARG A 36 -17.01 -11.44 -1.60
N LYS A 37 -15.82 -11.73 -1.06
CA LYS A 37 -15.63 -12.04 0.37
C LYS A 37 -16.02 -10.88 1.30
N LEU A 38 -15.78 -9.64 0.85
CA LEU A 38 -16.01 -8.43 1.65
C LEU A 38 -17.32 -7.72 1.28
N GLY A 39 -18.18 -8.33 0.46
CA GLY A 39 -19.48 -7.77 0.10
C GLY A 39 -19.41 -6.41 -0.61
N GLY A 40 -18.34 -6.13 -1.35
CA GLY A 40 -18.13 -4.84 -2.02
C GLY A 40 -17.72 -3.68 -1.11
N ASP A 41 -17.33 -3.93 0.15
CA ASP A 41 -16.81 -2.88 1.04
C ASP A 41 -15.44 -2.38 0.54
N VAL A 42 -15.46 -1.25 -0.18
CA VAL A 42 -14.29 -0.62 -0.81
C VAL A 42 -13.15 -0.40 0.19
N ARG A 43 -13.45 0.17 1.37
CA ARG A 43 -12.41 0.49 2.36
C ARG A 43 -11.72 -0.77 2.85
N ARG A 44 -12.47 -1.84 3.11
CA ARG A 44 -11.89 -3.13 3.51
C ARG A 44 -11.11 -3.79 2.38
N ILE A 45 -11.61 -3.73 1.14
CA ILE A 45 -10.92 -4.27 -0.04
C ILE A 45 -9.57 -3.58 -0.21
N GLU A 46 -9.53 -2.25 -0.17
CA GLU A 46 -8.30 -1.47 -0.25
C GLU A 46 -7.35 -1.79 0.90
N SER A 47 -7.85 -1.86 2.13
CA SER A 47 -7.03 -2.19 3.31
C SER A 47 -6.30 -3.55 3.18
N VAL A 48 -6.89 -4.50 2.46
CA VAL A 48 -6.31 -5.83 2.22
C VAL A 48 -5.38 -5.83 1.00
N LEU A 49 -5.79 -5.21 -0.10
CA LEU A 49 -5.06 -5.28 -1.37
C LEU A 49 -3.91 -4.27 -1.47
N ASN A 50 -4.00 -3.15 -0.76
CA ASN A 50 -2.99 -2.09 -0.75
C ASN A 50 -2.03 -2.24 0.43
N ARG A 51 -1.54 -3.46 0.65
CA ARG A 51 -0.49 -3.77 1.63
C ARG A 51 0.87 -3.85 0.94
N PHE A 52 1.89 -3.30 1.57
CA PHE A 52 3.28 -3.39 1.13
C PHE A 52 4.20 -3.61 2.33
N VAL A 53 4.96 -4.70 2.27
CA VAL A 53 5.92 -5.09 3.29
C VAL A 53 7.32 -4.86 2.71
N PRO A 54 8.09 -3.86 3.17
CA PRO A 54 9.40 -3.54 2.62
C PRO A 54 10.38 -4.73 2.70
N GLY A 55 10.30 -5.55 3.76
CA GLY A 55 11.18 -6.72 3.95
C GLY A 55 11.05 -7.80 2.87
N TYR A 56 9.99 -7.79 2.06
CA TYR A 56 9.86 -8.70 0.91
C TYR A 56 10.54 -8.19 -0.36
N GLU A 57 10.91 -6.90 -0.40
CA GLU A 57 11.44 -6.24 -1.61
C GLU A 57 12.83 -5.66 -1.37
N ILE A 58 13.28 -5.59 -0.12
CA ILE A 58 14.60 -5.08 0.29
C ILE A 58 15.32 -6.20 1.04
N GLU A 59 16.48 -6.59 0.51
CA GLU A 59 17.41 -7.47 1.23
C GLU A 59 17.97 -6.70 2.44
N CYS A 60 17.53 -7.07 3.63
CA CYS A 60 17.99 -6.55 4.92
C CYS A 60 18.30 -7.74 5.84
N GLY A 61 19.20 -7.56 6.81
CA GLY A 61 19.46 -8.59 7.80
C GLY A 61 18.32 -8.71 8.83
N ASP A 62 18.51 -9.59 9.82
CA ASP A 62 17.56 -9.83 10.92
C ASP A 62 17.97 -9.14 12.22
N SER A 63 18.82 -8.11 12.16
CA SER A 63 19.21 -7.37 13.37
C SER A 63 18.13 -6.36 13.78
N ALA A 64 18.16 -5.93 15.04
CA ALA A 64 17.27 -4.86 15.52
C ALA A 64 17.51 -3.53 14.77
N GLU A 65 18.74 -3.31 14.27
CA GLU A 65 19.07 -2.15 13.44
C GLU A 65 18.43 -2.25 12.04
N ASP A 66 18.47 -3.44 11.44
CA ASP A 66 17.80 -3.72 10.16
C ASP A 66 16.28 -3.54 10.26
N GLU A 67 15.66 -4.04 11.34
CA GLU A 67 14.22 -3.88 11.59
C GLU A 67 13.84 -2.39 11.73
N ALA A 68 14.64 -1.61 12.47
CA ALA A 68 14.45 -0.17 12.60
C ALA A 68 14.58 0.54 11.25
N ALA A 69 15.55 0.13 10.42
CA ALA A 69 15.75 0.68 9.08
C ALA A 69 14.56 0.36 8.16
N LEU A 70 13.99 -0.85 8.21
CA LEU A 70 12.77 -1.19 7.48
C LEU A 70 11.57 -0.33 7.93
N GLY A 71 11.48 -0.01 9.22
CA GLY A 71 10.49 0.91 9.76
C GLY A 71 10.64 2.35 9.24
N ASP A 72 11.88 2.84 9.11
CA ASP A 72 12.17 4.13 8.48
C ASP A 72 11.78 4.14 6.99
N VAL A 73 12.10 3.07 6.26
CA VAL A 73 11.72 2.92 4.85
C VAL A 73 10.19 2.87 4.71
N ALA A 74 9.49 2.09 5.54
CA ALA A 74 8.03 2.01 5.51
C ALA A 74 7.39 3.40 5.69
N ARG A 75 7.90 4.22 6.61
CA ARG A 75 7.42 5.60 6.81
C ARG A 75 7.70 6.49 5.61
N ALA A 76 8.90 6.41 5.01
CA ALA A 76 9.21 7.17 3.81
C ALA A 76 8.29 6.80 2.62
N VAL A 77 8.02 5.50 2.46
CA VAL A 77 7.06 4.99 1.45
C VAL A 77 5.66 5.51 1.74
N ALA A 78 5.21 5.47 3.00
CA ALA A 78 3.89 5.97 3.40
C ALA A 78 3.69 7.46 3.03
N TYR A 79 4.65 8.33 3.37
CA TYR A 79 4.59 9.75 2.99
C TYR A 79 4.57 9.96 1.48
N SER A 80 5.37 9.18 0.76
CA SER A 80 5.42 9.26 -0.70
C SER A 80 4.10 8.82 -1.34
N TRP A 81 3.46 7.79 -0.78
CA TRP A 81 2.17 7.29 -1.24
C TRP A 81 1.03 8.26 -0.92
N GLU A 82 1.05 8.88 0.25
CA GLU A 82 0.09 9.94 0.61
C GLU A 82 0.14 11.09 -0.40
N ALA A 83 1.34 11.57 -0.73
CA ALA A 83 1.53 12.60 -1.75
C ALA A 83 1.08 12.14 -3.15
N ALA A 84 1.38 10.89 -3.53
CA ALA A 84 0.97 10.33 -4.82
C ALA A 84 -0.56 10.21 -4.93
N LEU A 85 -1.24 9.78 -3.86
CA LEU A 85 -2.69 9.69 -3.79
C LEU A 85 -3.35 11.06 -3.86
N ALA A 86 -2.85 12.04 -3.08
CA ALA A 86 -3.36 13.41 -3.09
C ALA A 86 -3.25 14.07 -4.48
N ARG A 87 -2.17 13.79 -5.21
CA ARG A 87 -1.99 14.27 -6.59
C ARG A 87 -2.91 13.57 -7.59
N ALA A 88 -3.11 12.26 -7.46
CA ALA A 88 -3.90 11.47 -8.40
C ALA A 88 -5.41 11.63 -8.19
N PHE A 89 -5.85 11.87 -6.96
CA PHE A 89 -7.25 11.89 -6.55
C PHE A 89 -7.55 13.07 -5.61
N PRO A 90 -7.43 14.33 -6.08
CA PRO A 90 -7.54 15.51 -5.21
C PRO A 90 -8.89 15.68 -4.51
N GLU A 91 -9.94 15.03 -5.02
CA GLU A 91 -11.30 15.08 -4.46
C GLU A 91 -11.59 13.94 -3.48
N ARG A 92 -10.66 12.99 -3.30
CA ARG A 92 -10.81 11.84 -2.40
C ARG A 92 -9.84 11.95 -1.23
N ARG A 93 -10.25 11.41 -0.08
CA ARG A 93 -9.38 11.31 1.10
C ARG A 93 -8.92 9.89 1.29
N PHE A 94 -7.65 9.75 1.65
CA PHE A 94 -7.02 8.48 1.94
C PHE A 94 -6.33 8.57 3.29
N GLU A 95 -6.31 7.46 4.00
CA GLU A 95 -5.41 7.25 5.11
C GLU A 95 -4.29 6.31 4.63
N VAL A 96 -3.05 6.75 4.80
CA VAL A 96 -1.85 5.93 4.60
C VAL A 96 -1.18 5.78 5.96
N ARG A 97 -0.91 4.55 6.38
CA ARG A 97 -0.28 4.28 7.68
C ARG A 97 0.68 3.11 7.61
N VAL A 98 1.64 3.11 8.53
CA VAL A 98 2.49 1.95 8.80
C VAL A 98 1.88 1.20 9.98
N VAL A 99 1.74 -0.11 9.84
CA VAL A 99 1.29 -1.01 10.91
C VAL A 99 2.31 -2.12 11.12
N GLU A 100 2.54 -2.49 12.37
CA GLU A 100 3.35 -3.67 12.69
C GLU A 100 2.56 -4.95 12.44
N THR A 101 3.22 -5.93 11.83
CA THR A 101 2.65 -7.24 11.48
C THR A 101 3.68 -8.32 11.75
N ASP A 102 3.28 -9.59 11.67
CA ASP A 102 4.20 -10.71 11.83
C ASP A 102 5.31 -10.73 10.74
N ASP A 103 5.08 -10.04 9.62
CA ASP A 103 6.02 -9.88 8.51
C ASP A 103 6.85 -8.58 8.62
N GLY A 104 6.74 -7.86 9.74
CA GLY A 104 7.38 -6.56 9.98
C GLY A 104 6.52 -5.35 9.61
N PRO A 105 7.13 -4.16 9.48
CA PRO A 105 6.40 -2.91 9.23
C PRO A 105 5.73 -2.94 7.86
N THR A 106 4.42 -2.74 7.83
CA THR A 106 3.61 -2.82 6.60
C THR A 106 2.96 -1.48 6.30
N VAL A 107 3.19 -0.96 5.11
CA VAL A 107 2.46 0.21 4.58
C VAL A 107 1.10 -0.24 4.08
N VAL A 108 0.04 0.40 4.58
CA VAL A 108 -1.33 0.17 4.13
C VAL A 108 -2.00 1.48 3.77
N PHE A 109 -2.87 1.47 2.76
CA PHE A 109 -3.76 2.60 2.51
C PHE A 109 -5.17 2.19 2.12
N HIS A 110 -6.13 3.06 2.44
CA HIS A 110 -7.52 2.95 2.02
C HIS A 110 -8.17 4.33 1.99
N GLN A 111 -9.25 4.46 1.24
CA GLN A 111 -10.14 5.61 1.25
C GLN A 111 -10.76 5.80 2.63
N VAL A 112 -10.99 7.05 3.00
CA VAL A 112 -11.72 7.45 4.20
C VAL A 112 -12.84 8.43 3.83
N PRO A 113 -13.91 8.53 4.64
CA PRO A 113 -14.93 9.55 4.43
C PRO A 113 -14.33 10.96 4.40
N ALA A 114 -14.92 11.83 3.56
CA ALA A 114 -14.63 13.26 3.54
C ALA A 114 -15.20 14.00 4.76
#